data_AF-A0A061B0G9-F1
#
_entry.id   AF-A0A061B0G9-F1
#
_cell.length_a   1.000
_cell.length_b   1.000
_cell.length_c   1.000
_cell.angle_alpha   90.00
_cell.angle_beta   90.00
_cell.angle_gamma   90.00
#
_symmetry.space_group_name_H-M   'P 1'
#
loop_
_entity.id
_entity.type
_entity.pdbx_description
1 polymer ?
#
loop_
_entity_poly.entity_id
_entity_poly.type
_entity_poly.pdbx_seq_one_letter_code
_entity_poly.pdbx_strand_id
1 'polypeptide(L)'
;MSETYLTFNSTPSGKADGKTHIIIVGAGIIGVCTAYYLTRHPDFSPETHHITIIESKRVAGGASGKAGGLLALWAFPQPIVPLSFKLHQELSDEYNGEEEWGYRRLTTVSLEGNIQHILHEDEDDEASNSTTNSVTSMENVGAGCKTSTPLTSLGSLKPQEMDRQGSDGQSLGKRTVTKNSIKHEDLTSTPHLPGDLNWIRSEIIEEWSELGGRDSTAQVHPYKFTNFILKKAIETGAVELILGKVDEILFSDETGAATGLSYTPTKFIGKGDDHIEILGDQIVLSMGPWTSRILPDCPISGLRAHSITIAPDKGTVSPYAIFTELKIGRNKYVSPEIYARKDEVYVCGEGDTLVDLPETTDDVEVIKEKCDQLFHYVSKLSPNLSKGHILKRQACYLPVLDVPSSSGPLIGETNVENLYLASGHSCWGINNAPGTGKLMAELLLEGVTHSADISGLDPSLYFDASVLVDE
;
A
#
# COMPACT_ATOMS: atom_id res chain seq x y z
N MET A 1 21.40 -2.22 -3.31
CA MET A 1 21.90 -0.91 -3.80
C MET A 1 22.23 -0.08 -2.57
N SER A 2 23.45 0.43 -2.44
CA SER A 2 23.81 1.36 -1.36
C SER A 2 23.18 2.72 -1.64
N GLU A 3 22.69 3.41 -0.60
CA GLU A 3 22.02 4.74 -0.64
C GLU A 3 22.89 5.90 -1.15
N THR A 4 24.04 5.60 -1.75
CA THR A 4 25.13 6.52 -2.10
C THR A 4 24.78 7.55 -3.20
N TYR A 5 23.55 7.53 -3.73
CA TYR A 5 23.09 8.44 -4.79
C TYR A 5 22.09 9.50 -4.30
N LEU A 6 21.50 9.35 -3.11
CA LEU A 6 20.55 10.32 -2.57
C LEU A 6 21.32 11.38 -1.78
N THR A 7 21.38 12.59 -2.32
CA THR A 7 21.85 13.76 -1.58
C THR A 7 20.65 14.46 -0.99
N PHE A 8 20.61 14.57 0.33
CA PHE A 8 19.54 15.26 1.05
C PHE A 8 20.03 16.63 1.51
N ASN A 9 19.20 17.64 1.29
CA ASN A 9 19.38 18.97 1.85
C ASN A 9 18.55 19.11 3.14
N SER A 10 18.99 19.98 4.04
CA SER A 10 18.20 20.43 5.19
C SER A 10 17.51 21.77 4.96
N THR A 11 17.91 22.48 3.89
CA THR A 11 17.41 23.80 3.51
C THR A 11 17.22 23.86 1.99
N PRO A 12 16.37 24.74 1.45
CA PRO A 12 16.19 24.86 0.00
C PRO A 12 17.49 25.28 -0.69
N SER A 13 17.74 24.75 -1.89
CA SER A 13 18.99 25.04 -2.61
C SER A 13 19.03 26.39 -3.34
N GLY A 14 17.89 27.09 -3.43
CA GLY A 14 17.70 28.30 -4.24
C GLY A 14 17.57 28.04 -5.75
N LYS A 15 17.60 26.77 -6.19
CA LYS A 15 17.47 26.42 -7.62
C LYS A 15 16.09 26.69 -8.22
N ALA A 16 15.10 26.96 -7.36
CA ALA A 16 13.76 27.39 -7.74
C ALA A 16 13.69 28.87 -8.14
N ASP A 17 14.69 29.70 -7.79
CA ASP A 17 14.64 31.14 -8.00
C ASP A 17 14.45 31.49 -9.48
N GLY A 18 13.36 32.20 -9.79
CA GLY A 18 13.00 32.62 -11.15
C GLY A 18 12.34 31.53 -12.00
N LYS A 19 11.91 30.42 -11.39
CA LYS A 19 11.22 29.30 -12.04
C LYS A 19 9.86 29.07 -11.39
N THR A 20 8.97 28.38 -12.10
CA THR A 20 7.78 27.77 -11.49
C THR A 20 8.22 26.66 -10.55
N HIS A 21 7.88 26.80 -9.28
CA HIS A 21 8.31 25.92 -8.21
C HIS A 21 7.18 25.02 -7.75
N ILE A 22 7.36 23.71 -7.96
CA ILE A 22 6.43 22.67 -7.53
C ILE A 22 6.98 22.00 -6.28
N ILE A 23 6.28 22.12 -5.16
CA ILE A 23 6.65 21.49 -3.90
C ILE A 23 5.80 20.23 -3.73
N ILE A 24 6.45 19.09 -3.54
CA ILE A 24 5.79 17.80 -3.31
C ILE A 24 6.11 17.33 -1.88
N VAL A 25 5.08 17.13 -1.07
CA VAL A 25 5.23 16.67 0.31
C VAL A 25 5.04 15.15 0.36
N GLY A 26 6.11 14.45 0.75
CA GLY A 26 6.20 13.00 0.87
C GLY A 26 7.01 12.35 -0.25
N ALA A 27 8.09 11.65 0.10
CA ALA A 27 8.87 10.82 -0.82
C ALA A 27 8.41 9.35 -0.80
N GLY A 28 7.11 9.15 -0.67
CA GLY A 28 6.44 7.88 -0.96
C GLY A 28 6.28 7.69 -2.47
N ILE A 29 5.81 6.50 -2.89
CA ILE A 29 5.72 6.19 -4.32
C ILE A 29 4.81 7.15 -5.11
N ILE A 30 3.78 7.71 -4.47
CA ILE A 30 2.87 8.67 -5.12
C ILE A 30 3.62 9.96 -5.48
N GLY A 31 4.20 10.65 -4.50
CA GLY A 31 4.99 11.87 -4.74
C GLY A 31 6.19 11.63 -5.66
N VAL A 32 6.85 10.48 -5.53
CA VAL A 32 7.96 10.08 -6.42
C VAL A 32 7.50 9.89 -7.87
N CYS A 33 6.37 9.21 -8.10
CA CYS A 33 5.82 9.06 -9.45
C CYS A 33 5.34 10.41 -10.00
N THR A 34 4.76 11.30 -9.18
CA THR A 34 4.41 12.67 -9.60
C THR A 34 5.63 13.41 -10.09
N ALA A 35 6.72 13.46 -9.32
CA ALA A 35 7.97 14.10 -9.74
C ALA A 35 8.56 13.45 -11.01
N TYR A 36 8.54 12.12 -11.09
CA TYR A 36 9.00 11.40 -12.27
C TYR A 36 8.23 11.82 -13.52
N TYR A 37 6.90 11.77 -13.52
CA TYR A 37 6.11 12.11 -14.70
C TYR A 37 6.14 13.60 -15.03
N LEU A 38 6.21 14.50 -14.04
CA LEU A 38 6.42 15.93 -14.26
C LEU A 38 7.69 16.16 -15.09
N THR A 39 8.82 15.58 -14.68
CA THR A 39 10.10 15.77 -15.40
C THR A 39 10.17 15.13 -16.78
N ARG A 40 9.17 14.31 -17.18
CA ARG A 40 9.03 13.76 -18.54
C ARG A 40 7.94 14.45 -19.35
N HIS A 41 7.20 15.36 -18.75
CA HIS A 41 6.11 16.03 -19.43
C HIS A 41 6.64 16.97 -20.52
N PRO A 42 6.02 17.04 -21.72
CA PRO A 42 6.48 17.92 -22.80
C PRO A 42 6.58 19.41 -22.42
N ASP A 43 5.69 19.87 -21.54
CA ASP A 43 5.66 21.26 -21.07
C ASP A 43 6.59 21.53 -19.88
N PHE A 44 7.19 20.49 -19.30
CA PHE A 44 8.18 20.65 -18.25
C PHE A 44 9.57 20.95 -18.84
N SER A 45 10.23 21.94 -18.28
CA SER A 45 11.61 22.31 -18.62
C SER A 45 12.39 22.63 -17.36
N PRO A 46 13.56 22.00 -17.13
CA PRO A 46 14.45 22.34 -16.01
C PRO A 46 14.91 23.80 -15.96
N GLU A 47 14.81 24.53 -17.08
CA GLU A 47 15.16 25.96 -17.15
C GLU A 47 14.06 26.85 -16.57
N THR A 48 12.80 26.43 -16.64
CA THR A 48 11.64 27.22 -16.20
C THR A 48 10.88 26.60 -15.04
N HIS A 49 11.20 25.36 -14.67
CA HIS A 49 10.56 24.63 -13.58
C HIS A 49 11.60 24.04 -12.63
N HIS A 50 11.22 23.91 -11.36
CA HIS A 50 11.99 23.19 -10.35
C HIS A 50 11.04 22.45 -9.42
N ILE A 51 11.45 21.27 -8.97
CA ILE A 51 10.68 20.43 -8.06
C ILE A 51 11.45 20.24 -6.77
N THR A 52 10.81 20.53 -5.65
CA THR A 52 11.33 20.18 -4.32
C THR A 52 10.46 19.11 -3.70
N ILE A 53 11.03 17.94 -3.42
CA ILE A 53 10.37 16.92 -2.61
C ILE A 53 10.80 17.09 -1.15
N ILE A 54 9.85 17.23 -0.23
CA ILE A 54 10.10 17.29 1.21
C ILE A 54 9.64 15.97 1.85
N GLU A 55 10.55 15.28 2.51
CA GLU A 55 10.30 14.02 3.21
C GLU A 55 10.66 14.12 4.69
N SER A 56 9.77 13.66 5.56
CA SER A 56 9.97 13.77 7.01
C SER A 56 11.20 13.00 7.49
N LYS A 57 11.38 11.74 7.09
CA LYS A 57 12.44 10.88 7.66
C LYS A 57 13.31 10.22 6.63
N ARG A 58 12.71 9.41 5.76
CA ARG A 58 13.44 8.61 4.76
C ARG A 58 12.53 8.30 3.58
N VAL A 59 13.13 8.28 2.39
CA VAL A 59 12.45 7.86 1.17
C VAL A 59 11.81 6.48 1.36
N ALA A 60 10.56 6.35 0.93
CA ALA A 60 9.77 5.13 1.10
C ALA A 60 9.67 4.63 2.56
N GLY A 61 9.78 5.51 3.56
CA GLY A 61 9.81 5.13 4.98
C GLY A 61 8.48 4.59 5.55
N GLY A 62 7.37 4.96 4.92
CA GLY A 62 6.01 4.52 5.24
C GLY A 62 5.56 3.29 4.45
N ALA A 63 4.28 3.26 4.05
CA ALA A 63 3.69 2.13 3.32
C ALA A 63 4.43 1.78 2.02
N SER A 64 4.99 2.77 1.30
CA SER A 64 5.65 2.54 0.01
C SER A 64 6.87 1.60 0.08
N GLY A 65 7.61 1.59 1.20
CA GLY A 65 8.73 0.67 1.39
C GLY A 65 8.36 -0.67 2.03
N LYS A 66 7.16 -0.74 2.62
CA LYS A 66 6.72 -1.85 3.48
C LYS A 66 5.57 -2.67 2.89
N ALA A 67 4.88 -2.16 1.86
CA ALA A 67 3.77 -2.83 1.18
C ALA A 67 4.20 -4.12 0.51
N GLY A 68 3.23 -4.97 0.15
CA GLY A 68 3.44 -6.26 -0.50
C GLY A 68 3.86 -6.19 -1.97
N GLY A 69 3.37 -5.20 -2.72
CA GLY A 69 3.78 -4.92 -4.10
C GLY A 69 2.99 -5.64 -5.18
N LEU A 70 1.83 -6.21 -4.85
CA LEU A 70 0.88 -6.76 -5.83
C LEU A 70 0.35 -5.65 -6.75
N LEU A 71 0.27 -5.96 -8.04
CA LEU A 71 -0.36 -5.17 -9.08
C LEU A 71 -1.49 -6.00 -9.69
N ALA A 72 -2.67 -5.42 -9.87
CA ALA A 72 -3.83 -6.13 -10.40
C ALA A 72 -4.75 -5.20 -11.19
N LEU A 73 -5.26 -5.69 -12.32
CA LEU A 73 -6.30 -4.99 -13.11
C LEU A 73 -7.64 -4.91 -12.38
N TRP A 74 -7.88 -5.79 -11.40
CA TRP A 74 -9.06 -5.79 -10.54
C TRP A 74 -8.89 -4.97 -9.26
N ALA A 75 -7.78 -4.24 -9.11
CA ALA A 75 -7.61 -3.24 -8.05
C ALA A 75 -8.64 -2.09 -8.18
N PHE A 76 -8.63 -1.14 -7.23
CA PHE A 76 -9.48 0.05 -7.27
C PHE A 76 -8.65 1.34 -7.07
N PRO A 77 -9.13 2.51 -7.53
CA PRO A 77 -10.37 2.72 -8.28
C PRO A 77 -10.19 2.42 -9.78
N GLN A 78 -11.26 1.97 -10.42
CA GLN A 78 -11.25 1.53 -11.83
C GLN A 78 -10.80 2.60 -12.84
N PRO A 79 -11.04 3.91 -12.67
CA PRO A 79 -10.56 4.89 -13.64
C PRO A 79 -9.03 4.95 -13.79
N ILE A 80 -8.28 4.63 -12.73
CA ILE A 80 -6.80 4.75 -12.73
C ILE A 80 -6.12 3.42 -13.01
N VAL A 81 -6.72 2.32 -12.55
CA VAL A 81 -6.08 1.00 -12.50
C VAL A 81 -5.58 0.53 -13.88
N PRO A 82 -6.36 0.57 -14.98
CA PRO A 82 -5.89 0.13 -16.29
C PRO A 82 -4.70 0.96 -16.80
N LEU A 83 -4.75 2.28 -16.62
CA LEU A 83 -3.65 3.19 -16.97
C LEU A 83 -2.40 2.83 -16.17
N SER A 84 -2.51 2.75 -14.85
CA SER A 84 -1.37 2.51 -13.97
C SER A 84 -0.74 1.14 -14.18
N PHE A 85 -1.56 0.10 -14.38
CA PHE A 85 -1.07 -1.25 -14.66
C PHE A 85 -0.28 -1.32 -15.97
N LYS A 86 -0.76 -0.62 -17.01
CA LYS A 86 -0.02 -0.46 -18.28
C LYS A 86 1.31 0.27 -18.06
N LEU A 87 1.31 1.39 -17.33
CA LEU A 87 2.51 2.18 -17.05
C LEU A 87 3.56 1.39 -16.26
N HIS A 88 3.15 0.50 -15.34
CA HIS A 88 4.08 -0.41 -14.66
C HIS A 88 4.84 -1.32 -15.64
N GLN A 89 4.14 -1.85 -16.66
CA GLN A 89 4.78 -2.64 -17.71
C GLN A 89 5.73 -1.78 -18.55
N GLU A 90 5.30 -0.59 -18.98
CA GLU A 90 6.13 0.32 -19.78
C GLU A 90 7.41 0.73 -19.04
N LEU A 91 7.31 1.09 -17.76
CA LEU A 91 8.47 1.40 -16.92
C LEU A 91 9.41 0.20 -16.79
N SER A 92 8.86 -1.01 -16.64
CA SER A 92 9.68 -2.22 -16.57
C SER A 92 10.41 -2.48 -17.88
N ASP A 93 9.75 -2.31 -19.02
CA ASP A 93 10.34 -2.51 -20.34
C ASP A 93 11.42 -1.45 -20.63
N GLU A 94 11.18 -0.20 -20.22
CA GLU A 94 12.11 0.92 -20.40
C GLU A 94 13.40 0.76 -19.58
N TYR A 95 13.28 0.34 -18.32
CA TYR A 95 14.40 0.37 -17.37
C TYR A 95 14.86 -1.00 -16.88
N ASN A 96 14.45 -2.08 -17.54
CA ASN A 96 14.77 -3.45 -17.11
C ASN A 96 14.28 -3.73 -15.67
N GLY A 97 13.02 -3.41 -15.41
CA GLY A 97 12.39 -3.48 -14.09
C GLY A 97 12.39 -4.87 -13.47
N GLU A 98 12.51 -5.91 -14.29
CA GLU A 98 12.68 -7.29 -13.85
C GLU A 98 13.93 -7.47 -12.96
N GLU A 99 15.03 -6.80 -13.30
CA GLU A 99 16.28 -6.85 -12.53
C GLU A 99 16.33 -5.75 -11.47
N GLU A 100 15.91 -4.53 -11.83
CA GLU A 100 16.08 -3.36 -10.97
C GLU A 100 15.15 -3.37 -9.75
N TRP A 101 13.89 -3.78 -9.91
CA TRP A 101 12.92 -3.83 -8.81
C TRP A 101 12.07 -5.10 -8.79
N GLY A 102 12.49 -6.14 -9.50
CA GLY A 102 11.84 -7.45 -9.43
C GLY A 102 10.44 -7.47 -10.06
N TYR A 103 10.17 -6.58 -11.03
CA TYR A 103 8.92 -6.62 -11.80
C TYR A 103 8.74 -8.00 -12.40
N ARG A 104 7.56 -8.61 -12.21
CA ARG A 104 7.17 -9.80 -12.96
C ARG A 104 5.67 -10.00 -12.98
N ARG A 105 5.18 -10.59 -14.06
CA ARG A 105 3.83 -11.14 -14.16
C ARG A 105 3.73 -12.39 -13.27
N LEU A 106 2.62 -12.56 -12.56
CA LEU A 106 2.43 -13.70 -11.65
C LEU A 106 1.00 -14.23 -11.71
N THR A 107 0.72 -15.29 -10.95
CA THR A 107 -0.65 -15.81 -10.77
C THR A 107 -1.12 -15.47 -9.35
N THR A 108 -2.35 -15.00 -9.23
CA THR A 108 -2.99 -14.70 -7.94
C THR A 108 -4.11 -15.69 -7.68
N VAL A 109 -4.13 -16.27 -6.48
CA VAL A 109 -5.13 -17.26 -6.06
C VAL A 109 -5.72 -16.90 -4.70
N SER A 110 -6.95 -17.34 -4.45
CA SER A 110 -7.56 -17.43 -3.12
C SER A 110 -7.49 -18.88 -2.65
N LEU A 111 -7.02 -19.11 -1.44
CA LEU A 111 -6.96 -20.43 -0.80
C LEU A 111 -7.77 -20.43 0.49
N GLU A 112 -8.70 -21.37 0.62
CA GLU A 112 -9.41 -21.64 1.85
C GLU A 112 -8.86 -22.92 2.47
N GLY A 113 -8.47 -22.87 3.74
CA GLY A 113 -7.81 -23.99 4.40
C GLY A 113 -8.09 -24.08 5.88
N ASN A 114 -7.74 -25.23 6.46
CA ASN A 114 -8.01 -25.52 7.87
C ASN A 114 -6.73 -26.01 8.55
N ILE A 115 -6.19 -25.16 9.42
CA ILE A 115 -4.98 -25.43 10.18
C ILE A 115 -5.25 -25.71 11.66
N GLN A 116 -6.52 -25.75 12.09
CA GLN A 116 -6.91 -25.92 13.48
C GLN A 116 -6.25 -27.15 14.14
N HIS A 117 -6.26 -28.31 13.46
CA HIS A 117 -5.69 -29.54 14.01
C HIS A 117 -4.17 -29.44 14.22
N ILE A 118 -3.47 -28.79 13.29
CA ILE A 118 -2.02 -28.62 13.32
C ILE A 118 -1.61 -27.64 14.43
N LEU A 119 -2.45 -26.65 14.73
CA LEU A 119 -2.21 -25.71 15.82
C LEU A 119 -2.37 -26.36 17.20
N HIS A 120 -3.34 -27.28 17.36
CA HIS A 120 -3.52 -27.99 18.63
C HIS A 120 -2.37 -28.97 18.94
N GLU A 121 -1.82 -29.64 17.92
CA GLU A 121 -0.65 -30.52 18.11
C GLU A 121 0.57 -29.73 18.64
N ASP A 122 0.80 -28.51 18.16
CA ASP A 122 1.87 -27.64 18.67
C ASP A 122 1.64 -27.23 20.14
N GLU A 123 0.41 -26.88 20.52
CA GLU A 123 0.08 -26.50 21.90
C GLU A 123 0.30 -27.67 22.88
N ASP A 124 -0.06 -28.89 22.47
CA ASP A 124 0.17 -30.11 23.26
C ASP A 124 1.66 -30.47 23.36
N ASP A 125 2.43 -30.29 22.28
CA ASP A 125 3.89 -30.48 22.25
C ASP A 125 4.65 -29.42 23.10
N GLU A 126 4.20 -28.17 23.11
CA GLU A 126 4.75 -27.13 24.00
C GLU A 126 4.36 -27.35 25.47
N ALA A 127 3.12 -27.77 25.74
CA ALA A 127 2.66 -28.10 27.09
C ALA A 127 3.40 -29.31 27.68
N SER A 128 3.68 -30.33 26.86
CA SER A 128 4.43 -31.53 27.28
C SER A 128 5.94 -31.26 27.44
N ASN A 129 6.52 -30.34 26.66
CA ASN A 129 7.91 -29.89 26.85
C ASN A 129 8.08 -28.94 28.03
N SER A 130 7.11 -28.06 28.32
CA SER A 130 7.15 -27.15 29.48
C SER A 130 6.96 -27.85 30.82
N THR A 131 6.33 -29.05 30.84
CA THR A 131 6.18 -29.86 32.06
C THR A 131 7.48 -30.51 32.56
N THR A 132 8.59 -30.39 31.83
CA THR A 132 9.90 -30.91 32.29
C THR A 132 10.77 -29.90 33.05
N ASN A 133 10.35 -28.64 33.20
CA ASN A 133 11.11 -27.62 33.95
C ASN A 133 10.23 -26.66 34.76
N SER A 134 9.51 -27.17 35.77
CA SER A 134 9.17 -26.37 36.98
C SER A 134 8.40 -27.20 38.00
N VAL A 135 9.07 -27.57 39.09
CA VAL A 135 8.43 -27.98 40.35
C VAL A 135 8.60 -26.83 41.35
N THR A 136 7.53 -26.55 42.09
CA THR A 136 7.31 -25.51 43.14
C THR A 136 7.01 -24.10 42.59
N SER A 137 5.99 -23.36 43.02
CA SER A 137 5.11 -23.41 44.20
C SER A 137 3.78 -22.69 43.92
N MET A 138 2.68 -23.21 44.47
CA MET A 138 1.36 -22.55 44.50
C MET A 138 1.37 -21.33 45.43
N GLU A 139 0.69 -20.25 45.04
CA GLU A 139 -0.16 -19.48 45.95
C GLU A 139 -1.29 -18.75 45.19
N ASN A 140 -2.49 -18.88 45.75
CA ASN A 140 -3.78 -18.33 45.30
C ASN A 140 -3.90 -16.84 45.65
N VAL A 141 -4.34 -16.00 44.70
CA VAL A 141 -5.28 -14.89 45.00
C VAL A 141 -6.19 -14.67 43.80
N GLY A 142 -7.50 -14.82 44.01
CA GLY A 142 -8.52 -14.52 43.00
C GLY A 142 -8.98 -13.06 43.05
N ALA A 143 -9.36 -12.53 41.89
CA ALA A 143 -10.31 -11.42 41.76
C ALA A 143 -10.88 -11.44 40.33
N GLY A 144 -12.21 -11.48 40.22
CA GLY A 144 -12.92 -11.56 38.94
C GLY A 144 -13.05 -10.22 38.22
N CYS A 145 -13.28 -10.27 36.91
CA CYS A 145 -13.99 -9.21 36.20
C CYS A 145 -14.73 -9.79 34.99
N LYS A 146 -15.81 -9.10 34.63
CA LYS A 146 -17.00 -9.59 33.95
C LYS A 146 -16.84 -9.64 32.43
N THR A 147 -17.65 -10.52 31.87
CA THR A 147 -18.01 -10.71 30.46
C THR A 147 -18.37 -9.42 29.71
N SER A 148 -17.80 -9.24 28.53
CA SER A 148 -18.34 -8.37 27.47
C SER A 148 -18.37 -9.12 26.13
N THR A 149 -19.55 -9.16 25.54
CA THR A 149 -19.93 -9.69 24.22
C THR A 149 -19.12 -9.10 23.06
N PRO A 150 -18.79 -9.88 22.01
CA PRO A 150 -18.18 -9.34 20.80
C PRO A 150 -19.26 -8.77 19.86
N LEU A 151 -19.08 -7.50 19.46
CA LEU A 151 -19.82 -6.87 18.37
C LEU A 151 -19.15 -7.22 17.02
N THR A 152 -20.00 -7.68 16.12
CA THR A 152 -19.95 -7.70 14.65
C THR A 152 -18.68 -7.21 13.94
N SER A 153 -18.06 -8.14 13.21
CA SER A 153 -17.07 -7.91 12.15
C SER A 153 -17.61 -7.01 11.03
N LEU A 154 -16.85 -5.99 10.62
CA LEU A 154 -17.03 -5.36 9.33
C LEU A 154 -16.68 -6.39 8.25
N GLY A 155 -17.63 -6.66 7.36
CA GLY A 155 -17.57 -7.74 6.39
C GLY A 155 -16.57 -7.48 5.26
N SER A 156 -15.89 -8.55 4.88
CA SER A 156 -15.17 -8.71 3.62
C SER A 156 -16.04 -8.23 2.44
N LEU A 157 -15.56 -7.20 1.75
CA LEU A 157 -16.19 -6.71 0.52
C LEU A 157 -16.04 -7.77 -0.57
N LYS A 158 -17.14 -8.47 -0.89
CA LYS A 158 -17.27 -9.28 -2.10
C LYS A 158 -17.46 -8.36 -3.31
N PRO A 159 -16.87 -8.67 -4.49
CA PRO A 159 -17.16 -7.93 -5.72
C PRO A 159 -18.64 -8.05 -6.09
N GLN A 160 -19.32 -6.91 -6.30
CA GLN A 160 -20.69 -6.87 -6.81
C GLN A 160 -20.71 -7.13 -8.33
N GLU A 161 -21.52 -8.09 -8.76
CA GLU A 161 -21.92 -8.25 -10.16
C GLU A 161 -22.80 -7.05 -10.58
N MET A 162 -22.42 -6.35 -11.64
CA MET A 162 -23.20 -5.26 -12.22
C MET A 162 -24.23 -5.78 -13.24
N ASP A 163 -25.50 -5.57 -12.91
CA ASP A 163 -26.65 -5.70 -13.81
C ASP A 163 -26.58 -4.67 -14.96
N ARG A 164 -26.84 -5.12 -16.19
CA ARG A 164 -27.09 -4.27 -17.37
C ARG A 164 -28.55 -4.41 -17.83
N GLN A 165 -29.30 -3.31 -17.84
CA GLN A 165 -30.53 -3.09 -18.61
C GLN A 165 -30.26 -1.88 -19.54
N GLY A 166 -30.68 -1.72 -20.81
CA GLY A 166 -31.34 -2.45 -21.91
C GLY A 166 -30.97 -1.65 -23.20
N SER A 167 -31.32 -1.93 -24.46
CA SER A 167 -32.46 -2.61 -25.09
C SER A 167 -32.14 -3.02 -26.56
N ASP A 168 -33.05 -3.84 -27.10
CA ASP A 168 -33.39 -4.06 -28.53
C ASP A 168 -32.60 -5.04 -29.42
N GLY A 169 -33.06 -6.31 -29.40
CA GLY A 169 -33.86 -6.85 -30.50
C GLY A 169 -33.15 -7.53 -31.68
N GLN A 170 -32.97 -8.86 -31.61
CA GLN A 170 -33.42 -9.80 -32.66
C GLN A 170 -33.27 -11.27 -32.21
N SER A 171 -34.37 -12.01 -32.31
CA SER A 171 -34.50 -13.44 -31.98
C SER A 171 -33.91 -14.30 -33.09
N LEU A 172 -33.15 -15.36 -32.75
CA LEU A 172 -33.12 -16.65 -33.45
C LEU A 172 -32.29 -17.71 -32.65
N GLY A 173 -32.91 -18.86 -32.36
CA GLY A 173 -32.20 -20.12 -32.05
C GLY A 173 -32.18 -20.60 -30.59
N LYS A 174 -33.26 -21.25 -30.12
CA LYS A 174 -33.26 -22.03 -28.87
C LYS A 174 -32.21 -23.16 -28.93
N ARG A 175 -31.11 -23.02 -28.20
CA ARG A 175 -30.27 -24.14 -27.75
C ARG A 175 -30.50 -24.33 -26.25
N THR A 176 -31.16 -25.42 -25.91
CA THR A 176 -31.39 -25.87 -24.53
C THR A 176 -30.04 -26.14 -23.87
N VAL A 177 -29.66 -25.32 -22.89
CA VAL A 177 -28.54 -25.62 -21.99
C VAL A 177 -29.02 -26.70 -21.02
N THR A 178 -28.51 -27.91 -21.18
CA THR A 178 -28.67 -28.99 -20.21
C THR A 178 -28.03 -28.56 -18.89
N LYS A 179 -28.84 -28.49 -17.82
CA LYS A 179 -28.33 -28.49 -16.44
C LYS A 179 -27.47 -29.74 -16.30
N ASN A 180 -26.16 -29.58 -16.22
CA ASN A 180 -25.29 -30.67 -15.81
C ASN A 180 -25.59 -30.97 -14.35
N SER A 181 -26.26 -32.09 -14.15
CA SER A 181 -26.42 -32.78 -12.88
C SER A 181 -25.05 -32.95 -12.22
N ILE A 182 -24.94 -32.43 -11.00
CA ILE A 182 -23.84 -32.70 -10.09
C ILE A 182 -23.80 -34.22 -9.90
N LYS A 183 -22.79 -34.86 -10.47
CA LYS A 183 -22.37 -36.18 -10.02
C LYS A 183 -21.64 -35.94 -8.70
N HIS A 184 -22.17 -36.51 -7.61
CA HIS A 184 -21.38 -36.71 -6.40
C HIS A 184 -20.25 -37.69 -6.75
N GLU A 185 -19.10 -37.14 -7.14
CA GLU A 185 -17.83 -37.85 -7.07
C GLU A 185 -17.29 -37.73 -5.63
N ASP A 186 -16.66 -38.80 -5.16
CA ASP A 186 -16.23 -39.00 -3.77
C ASP A 186 -15.49 -37.78 -3.18
N LEU A 187 -15.98 -37.29 -2.04
CA LEU A 187 -15.40 -36.22 -1.22
C LEU A 187 -14.12 -36.68 -0.48
N THR A 188 -13.17 -37.27 -1.20
CA THR A 188 -11.87 -37.70 -0.66
C THR A 188 -10.67 -37.24 -1.49
N SER A 189 -10.87 -36.55 -2.62
CA SER A 189 -9.77 -35.97 -3.37
C SER A 189 -9.40 -34.59 -2.83
N THR A 190 -8.19 -34.45 -2.29
CA THR A 190 -7.56 -33.15 -2.04
C THR A 190 -7.68 -32.26 -3.29
N PRO A 191 -8.04 -30.97 -3.16
CA PRO A 191 -8.15 -30.09 -4.31
C PRO A 191 -6.82 -30.04 -5.06
N HIS A 192 -6.88 -30.22 -6.38
CA HIS A 192 -5.71 -30.10 -7.24
C HIS A 192 -5.34 -28.62 -7.37
N LEU A 193 -4.39 -28.16 -6.56
CA LEU A 193 -3.76 -26.84 -6.68
C LEU A 193 -3.08 -26.69 -8.06
N PRO A 194 -2.82 -25.45 -8.52
CA PRO A 194 -2.04 -25.22 -9.73
C PRO A 194 -0.72 -25.99 -9.71
N GLY A 195 -0.39 -26.69 -10.80
CA GLY A 195 0.74 -27.63 -10.84
C GLY A 195 2.11 -26.99 -10.59
N ASP A 196 2.25 -25.68 -10.83
CA ASP A 196 3.46 -24.90 -10.56
C ASP A 196 3.44 -24.18 -9.19
N LEU A 197 2.36 -24.28 -8.40
CA LEU A 197 2.34 -23.83 -7.00
C LEU A 197 3.05 -24.85 -6.11
N ASN A 198 4.35 -24.65 -5.88
CA ASN A 198 5.24 -25.69 -5.35
C ASN A 198 5.58 -25.59 -3.86
N TRP A 199 4.94 -24.67 -3.14
CA TRP A 199 5.36 -24.30 -1.78
C TRP A 199 4.21 -24.23 -0.77
N ILE A 200 3.02 -24.71 -1.13
CA ILE A 200 1.85 -24.82 -0.25
C ILE A 200 1.53 -26.31 -0.02
N ARG A 201 1.18 -26.69 1.21
CA ARG A 201 0.69 -28.03 1.53
C ARG A 201 -0.71 -28.19 0.92
N SER A 202 -0.87 -29.09 -0.04
CA SER A 202 -2.18 -29.34 -0.66
C SER A 202 -3.19 -29.98 0.30
N GLU A 203 -2.72 -30.69 1.32
CA GLU A 203 -3.55 -31.54 2.18
C GLU A 203 -4.41 -30.73 3.15
N ILE A 204 -4.06 -29.47 3.39
CA ILE A 204 -4.75 -28.56 4.32
C ILE A 204 -5.69 -27.59 3.60
N ILE A 205 -5.64 -27.54 2.27
CA ILE A 205 -6.48 -26.67 1.46
C ILE A 205 -7.79 -27.41 1.20
N GLU A 206 -8.90 -26.76 1.51
CA GLU A 206 -10.26 -27.27 1.32
C GLU A 206 -10.83 -26.77 -0.02
N GLU A 207 -10.58 -25.50 -0.37
CA GLU A 207 -11.04 -24.87 -1.61
C GLU A 207 -9.99 -23.88 -2.15
N TRP A 208 -9.98 -23.67 -3.48
CA TRP A 208 -9.20 -22.60 -4.08
C TRP A 208 -9.87 -22.02 -5.33
N SER A 209 -9.53 -20.77 -5.66
CA SER A 209 -9.95 -20.11 -6.89
C SER A 209 -8.83 -19.23 -7.47
N GLU A 210 -8.86 -19.03 -8.79
CA GLU A 210 -7.96 -18.07 -9.46
C GLU A 210 -8.58 -16.67 -9.38
N LEU A 211 -7.82 -15.70 -8.87
CA LEU A 211 -8.21 -14.29 -8.82
C LEU A 211 -7.65 -13.49 -10.00
N GLY A 212 -6.55 -13.95 -10.59
CA GLY A 212 -6.01 -13.37 -11.82
C GLY A 212 -4.73 -14.04 -12.29
N GLY A 213 -4.54 -14.10 -13.59
CA GLY A 213 -3.39 -14.70 -14.24
C GLY A 213 -2.31 -13.68 -14.61
N ARG A 214 -1.27 -14.17 -15.30
CA ARG A 214 -0.14 -13.36 -15.79
C ARG A 214 -0.53 -12.29 -16.81
N ASP A 215 -1.77 -12.27 -17.28
CA ASP A 215 -2.34 -11.23 -18.15
C ASP A 215 -2.98 -10.07 -17.36
N SER A 216 -3.32 -10.29 -16.09
CA SER A 216 -4.12 -9.38 -15.26
C SER A 216 -3.48 -9.04 -13.92
N THR A 217 -2.40 -9.74 -13.53
CA THR A 217 -1.64 -9.46 -12.30
C THR A 217 -0.14 -9.45 -12.53
N ALA A 218 0.54 -8.67 -11.70
CA ALA A 218 1.99 -8.52 -11.67
C ALA A 218 2.45 -8.18 -10.25
N GLN A 219 3.74 -8.05 -10.05
CA GLN A 219 4.30 -7.65 -8.76
C GLN A 219 5.61 -6.90 -8.94
N VAL A 220 5.88 -5.98 -8.02
CA VAL A 220 7.16 -5.28 -7.85
C VAL A 220 7.67 -5.43 -6.42
N HIS A 221 8.97 -5.21 -6.21
CA HIS A 221 9.50 -4.93 -4.88
C HIS A 221 9.32 -3.42 -4.58
N PRO A 222 8.42 -3.01 -3.68
CA PRO A 222 7.99 -1.60 -3.56
C PRO A 222 9.10 -0.62 -3.20
N TYR A 223 9.96 -0.99 -2.23
CA TYR A 223 11.09 -0.16 -1.85
C TYR A 223 12.08 0.06 -3.01
N LYS A 224 12.44 -0.99 -3.76
CA LYS A 224 13.35 -0.91 -4.92
C LYS A 224 12.73 -0.06 -6.02
N PHE A 225 11.44 -0.28 -6.33
CA PHE A 225 10.70 0.49 -7.34
C PHE A 225 10.67 1.99 -6.99
N THR A 226 10.27 2.34 -5.76
CA THR A 226 10.21 3.75 -5.31
C THR A 226 11.57 4.43 -5.41
N ASN A 227 12.62 3.77 -4.92
CA ASN A 227 13.97 4.32 -4.94
C ASN A 227 14.52 4.48 -6.36
N PHE A 228 14.23 3.54 -7.26
CA PHE A 228 14.65 3.61 -8.65
C PHE A 228 13.94 4.75 -9.40
N ILE A 229 12.62 4.88 -9.27
CA ILE A 229 11.87 5.95 -9.92
C ILE A 229 12.31 7.33 -9.40
N LEU A 230 12.54 7.48 -8.09
CA LEU A 230 13.08 8.71 -7.52
C LEU A 230 14.46 9.05 -8.11
N LYS A 231 15.35 8.06 -8.21
CA LYS A 231 16.66 8.24 -8.86
C LYS A 231 16.49 8.79 -10.27
N LYS A 232 15.56 8.23 -11.05
CA LYS A 232 15.25 8.68 -12.41
C LYS A 232 14.65 10.08 -12.50
N ALA A 233 13.91 10.53 -11.49
CA ALA A 233 13.44 11.92 -11.38
C ALA A 233 14.61 12.87 -11.08
N ILE A 234 15.48 12.52 -10.12
CA ILE A 234 16.65 13.33 -9.71
C ILE A 234 17.70 13.45 -10.82
N GLU A 235 17.93 12.41 -11.62
CA GLU A 235 18.89 12.40 -12.73
C GLU A 235 18.64 13.52 -13.77
N THR A 236 17.45 14.12 -13.79
CA THR A 236 17.11 15.26 -14.67
C THR A 236 17.74 16.58 -14.22
N GLY A 237 18.21 16.67 -12.98
CA GLY A 237 18.76 17.89 -12.39
C GLY A 237 17.72 18.92 -11.92
N ALA A 238 16.43 18.69 -12.19
CA ALA A 238 15.32 19.58 -11.84
C ALA A 238 14.63 19.25 -10.51
N VAL A 239 15.05 18.15 -9.85
CA VAL A 239 14.45 17.68 -8.60
C VAL A 239 15.48 17.75 -7.48
N GLU A 240 15.12 18.37 -6.37
CA GLU A 240 15.86 18.27 -5.12
C GLU A 240 15.05 17.57 -4.03
N LEU A 241 15.76 17.09 -3.01
CA LEU A 241 15.18 16.34 -1.91
C LEU A 241 15.60 16.97 -0.58
N ILE A 242 14.61 17.37 0.21
CA ILE A 242 14.79 17.94 1.54
C ILE A 242 14.31 16.94 2.59
N LEU A 243 15.11 16.73 3.64
CA LEU A 243 14.65 16.04 4.83
C LEU A 243 14.10 17.04 5.85
N GLY A 244 12.79 17.03 6.02
CA GLY A 244 12.08 17.93 6.92
C GLY A 244 10.64 17.49 7.15
N LYS A 245 10.15 17.69 8.36
CA LYS A 245 8.74 17.50 8.69
C LYS A 245 8.01 18.80 8.37
N VAL A 246 7.11 18.76 7.38
CA VAL A 246 6.21 19.88 7.12
C VAL A 246 5.32 20.10 8.34
N ASP A 247 5.21 21.34 8.78
CA ASP A 247 4.43 21.75 9.94
C ASP A 247 3.09 22.37 9.53
N GLU A 248 3.08 23.21 8.49
CA GLU A 248 1.90 23.97 8.04
C GLU A 248 2.03 24.40 6.56
N ILE A 249 0.90 24.79 5.98
CA ILE A 249 0.80 25.41 4.66
C ILE A 249 0.79 26.93 4.84
N LEU A 250 1.48 27.65 3.97
CA LEU A 250 1.46 29.11 3.93
C LEU A 250 0.42 29.57 2.90
N PHE A 251 -0.33 30.61 3.25
CA PHE A 251 -1.39 31.16 2.40
C PHE A 251 -1.18 32.65 2.13
N SER A 252 -1.76 33.15 1.05
CA SER A 252 -1.83 34.58 0.76
C SER A 252 -2.97 35.23 1.54
N ASP A 253 -2.67 36.27 2.32
CA ASP A 253 -3.69 37.06 3.04
C ASP A 253 -4.71 37.73 2.10
N GLU A 254 -4.34 37.97 0.84
CA GLU A 254 -5.20 38.67 -0.13
C GLU A 254 -6.13 37.72 -0.90
N THR A 255 -5.63 36.55 -1.30
CA THR A 255 -6.35 35.62 -2.19
C THR A 255 -6.76 34.32 -1.52
N GLY A 256 -6.16 33.97 -0.38
CA GLY A 256 -6.32 32.66 0.27
C GLY A 256 -5.62 31.52 -0.46
N ALA A 257 -4.90 31.79 -1.56
CA ALA A 257 -4.17 30.76 -2.30
C ALA A 257 -2.98 30.24 -1.50
N ALA A 258 -2.64 28.96 -1.68
CA ALA A 258 -1.43 28.39 -1.09
C ALA A 258 -0.19 28.99 -1.77
N THR A 259 0.79 29.41 -0.97
CA THR A 259 2.01 30.12 -1.42
C THR A 259 3.30 29.43 -0.99
N GLY A 260 3.21 28.39 -0.15
CA GLY A 260 4.38 27.68 0.34
C GLY A 260 4.06 26.75 1.52
N LEU A 261 5.12 26.36 2.23
CA LEU A 261 5.06 25.52 3.42
C LEU A 261 6.05 26.03 4.45
N SER A 262 5.78 25.79 5.73
CA SER A 262 6.80 25.81 6.78
C SER A 262 7.14 24.37 7.19
N TYR A 263 8.41 24.11 7.47
CA TYR A 263 8.89 22.79 7.87
C TYR A 263 10.04 22.87 8.87
N THR A 264 10.14 21.83 9.70
CA THR A 264 11.24 21.60 10.61
C THR A 264 12.25 20.63 9.98
N PRO A 265 13.50 21.03 9.72
CA PRO A 265 14.51 20.15 9.15
C PRO A 265 14.80 18.94 10.03
N THR A 266 14.93 17.77 9.42
CA THR A 266 15.26 16.54 10.14
C THR A 266 16.76 16.49 10.42
N LYS A 267 17.16 16.79 11.67
CA LYS A 267 18.54 16.69 12.14
C LYS A 267 18.83 15.27 12.63
N PHE A 268 19.92 14.66 12.17
CA PHE A 268 20.39 13.36 12.68
C PHE A 268 20.96 13.45 14.11
N ILE A 269 21.34 14.65 14.57
CA ILE A 269 21.85 14.94 15.91
C ILE A 269 21.28 16.28 16.40
N GLY A 270 20.65 16.28 17.58
CA GLY A 270 20.07 17.47 18.23
C GLY A 270 18.62 17.76 17.82
N LYS A 271 17.91 18.57 18.63
CA LYS A 271 16.62 19.16 18.25
C LYS A 271 16.88 20.48 17.52
N GLY A 272 16.26 20.69 16.37
CA GLY A 272 16.18 22.00 15.74
C GLY A 272 14.81 22.58 16.04
N ASP A 273 14.79 23.79 16.61
CA ASP A 273 13.60 24.64 16.68
C ASP A 273 13.56 25.61 15.48
N ASP A 274 14.37 25.34 14.45
CA ASP A 274 14.48 26.20 13.27
C ASP A 274 13.35 25.82 12.29
N HIS A 275 12.28 26.60 12.31
CA HIS A 275 11.25 26.53 11.27
C HIS A 275 11.76 27.23 10.01
N ILE A 276 11.65 26.54 8.87
CA ILE A 276 12.07 27.05 7.56
C ILE A 276 10.84 27.17 6.68
N GLU A 277 10.64 28.35 6.11
CA GLU A 277 9.64 28.59 5.09
C GLU A 277 10.22 28.32 3.71
N ILE A 278 9.41 27.75 2.84
CA ILE A 278 9.71 27.54 1.42
C ILE A 278 8.49 27.97 0.61
N LEU A 279 8.67 28.99 -0.21
CA LEU A 279 7.64 29.48 -1.11
C LEU A 279 7.61 28.64 -2.38
N GLY A 280 6.42 28.44 -2.94
CA GLY A 280 6.22 27.70 -4.18
C GLY A 280 4.91 28.06 -4.85
N ASP A 281 4.84 27.85 -6.16
CA ASP A 281 3.68 28.17 -6.97
C ASP A 281 2.62 27.06 -6.92
N GLN A 282 3.04 25.81 -6.68
CA GLN A 282 2.13 24.65 -6.60
C GLN A 282 2.57 23.72 -5.48
N ILE A 283 1.65 23.35 -4.59
CA ILE A 283 1.89 22.52 -3.41
C ILE A 283 1.12 21.22 -3.55
N VAL A 284 1.83 20.08 -3.59
CA VAL A 284 1.24 18.74 -3.74
C VAL A 284 1.40 17.94 -2.46
N LEU A 285 0.30 17.61 -1.80
CA LEU A 285 0.29 16.75 -0.63
C LEU A 285 0.17 15.28 -1.04
N SER A 286 1.20 14.48 -0.74
CA SER A 286 1.24 13.03 -1.01
C SER A 286 1.71 12.23 0.21
N MET A 287 1.27 12.66 1.39
CA MET A 287 1.78 12.26 2.71
C MET A 287 1.19 10.94 3.23
N GLY A 288 0.42 10.22 2.41
CA GLY A 288 -0.29 9.02 2.84
C GLY A 288 -1.18 9.32 4.05
N PRO A 289 -1.14 8.50 5.13
CA PRO A 289 -2.07 8.67 6.24
C PRO A 289 -1.78 9.94 7.06
N TRP A 290 -0.60 10.55 6.94
CA TRP A 290 -0.26 11.83 7.59
C TRP A 290 -0.89 13.04 6.93
N THR A 291 -1.66 12.86 5.85
CA THR A 291 -2.38 13.96 5.19
C THR A 291 -3.28 14.71 6.18
N SER A 292 -3.99 14.00 7.06
CA SER A 292 -4.88 14.60 8.06
C SER A 292 -4.17 15.35 9.19
N ARG A 293 -2.82 15.28 9.26
CA ARG A 293 -2.04 16.13 10.17
C ARG A 293 -1.90 17.57 9.65
N ILE A 294 -1.91 17.74 8.33
CA ILE A 294 -1.80 19.04 7.66
C ILE A 294 -3.19 19.54 7.22
N LEU A 295 -4.10 18.62 6.87
CA LEU A 295 -5.49 18.92 6.50
C LEU A 295 -6.45 18.19 7.47
N PRO A 296 -6.75 18.75 8.66
CA PRO A 296 -7.52 18.06 9.70
C PRO A 296 -8.88 17.52 9.26
N ASP A 297 -9.58 18.25 8.39
CA ASP A 297 -10.90 17.86 7.87
C ASP A 297 -10.82 16.92 6.65
N CYS A 298 -9.62 16.63 6.15
CA CYS A 298 -9.44 15.65 5.08
C CYS A 298 -9.81 14.25 5.61
N PRO A 299 -10.76 13.52 4.98
CA PRO A 299 -11.28 12.26 5.47
C PRO A 299 -10.33 11.09 5.20
N ILE A 300 -9.02 11.29 5.40
CA ILE A 300 -7.99 10.27 5.26
C ILE A 300 -7.47 9.91 6.65
N SER A 301 -7.68 8.67 7.06
CA SER A 301 -7.14 8.12 8.30
C SER A 301 -6.06 7.06 8.03
N GLY A 302 -5.42 6.65 9.13
CA GLY A 302 -4.43 5.60 9.11
C GLY A 302 -4.99 4.27 9.62
N LEU A 303 -4.88 3.21 8.82
CA LEU A 303 -5.08 1.84 9.27
C LEU A 303 -3.72 1.14 9.40
N ARG A 304 -3.29 0.85 10.63
CA ARG A 304 -2.02 0.13 10.85
C ARG A 304 -2.18 -1.34 10.49
N ALA A 305 -1.20 -1.89 9.80
CA ALA A 305 -1.10 -3.30 9.47
C ALA A 305 0.32 -3.80 9.73
N HIS A 306 0.43 -5.05 10.17
CA HIS A 306 1.70 -5.71 10.44
C HIS A 306 2.08 -6.63 9.29
N SER A 307 3.36 -6.70 9.01
CA SER A 307 3.91 -7.60 8.01
C SER A 307 5.27 -8.15 8.40
N ILE A 308 5.61 -9.27 7.78
CA ILE A 308 6.92 -9.89 7.85
C ILE A 308 7.43 -10.16 6.45
N THR A 309 8.76 -10.29 6.33
CA THR A 309 9.36 -10.92 5.17
C THR A 309 10.16 -12.13 5.60
N ILE A 310 10.08 -13.20 4.82
CA ILE A 310 10.64 -14.52 5.15
C ILE A 310 11.59 -14.92 4.03
N ALA A 311 12.82 -15.31 4.39
CA ALA A 311 13.68 -16.06 3.49
C ALA A 311 13.27 -17.53 3.50
N PRO A 312 12.90 -18.14 2.37
CA PRO A 312 12.64 -19.57 2.28
C PRO A 312 13.86 -20.40 2.70
N ASP A 313 13.64 -21.58 3.28
CA ASP A 313 14.72 -22.54 3.65
C ASP A 313 15.52 -22.98 2.42
N LYS A 314 14.84 -23.23 1.30
CA LYS A 314 15.45 -23.76 0.07
C LYS A 314 15.00 -22.99 -1.15
N GLY A 315 15.99 -22.50 -1.90
CA GLY A 315 15.81 -21.92 -3.23
C GLY A 315 14.77 -20.80 -3.27
N THR A 316 14.09 -20.67 -4.41
CA THR A 316 13.00 -19.72 -4.62
C THR A 316 11.65 -20.44 -4.61
N VAL A 317 10.61 -19.74 -4.17
CA VAL A 317 9.22 -20.19 -4.31
C VAL A 317 8.63 -19.75 -5.65
N SER A 318 7.64 -20.48 -6.19
CA SER A 318 6.97 -20.06 -7.42
C SER A 318 6.22 -18.72 -7.23
N PRO A 319 6.16 -17.86 -8.27
CA PRO A 319 5.68 -16.49 -8.13
C PRO A 319 4.15 -16.47 -8.04
N TYR A 320 3.65 -16.52 -6.81
CA TYR A 320 2.23 -16.39 -6.51
C TYR A 320 1.98 -15.24 -5.53
N ALA A 321 0.86 -14.56 -5.75
CA ALA A 321 0.20 -13.80 -4.71
C ALA A 321 -0.98 -14.65 -4.20
N ILE A 322 -1.06 -14.84 -2.90
CA ILE A 322 -2.00 -15.76 -2.28
C ILE A 322 -2.80 -14.98 -1.24
N PHE A 323 -4.10 -14.92 -1.47
CA PHE A 323 -5.08 -14.52 -0.47
C PHE A 323 -5.51 -15.80 0.26
N THR A 324 -5.64 -15.74 1.57
CA THR A 324 -6.05 -16.91 2.34
C THR A 324 -7.27 -16.61 3.20
N GLU A 325 -8.06 -17.65 3.47
CA GLU A 325 -8.99 -17.69 4.59
C GLU A 325 -8.72 -18.99 5.35
N LEU A 326 -8.13 -18.89 6.54
CA LEU A 326 -7.64 -20.02 7.29
C LEU A 326 -8.45 -20.22 8.56
N LYS A 327 -9.08 -21.38 8.68
CA LYS A 327 -9.73 -21.79 9.92
C LYS A 327 -8.68 -22.18 10.96
N ILE A 328 -8.69 -21.48 12.09
CA ILE A 328 -7.76 -21.69 13.22
C ILE A 328 -8.47 -22.22 14.48
N GLY A 329 -9.79 -22.33 14.46
CA GLY A 329 -10.57 -22.79 15.59
C GLY A 329 -12.06 -22.87 15.29
N ARG A 330 -12.86 -23.21 16.30
CA ARG A 330 -14.32 -23.22 16.17
C ARG A 330 -14.84 -21.80 15.88
N ASN A 331 -15.24 -21.57 14.63
CA ASN A 331 -15.69 -20.27 14.11
C ASN A 331 -14.64 -19.16 14.23
N LYS A 332 -13.35 -19.50 14.15
CA LYS A 332 -12.26 -18.52 14.13
C LYS A 332 -11.48 -18.66 12.83
N TYR A 333 -11.30 -17.54 12.15
CA TYR A 333 -10.60 -17.46 10.87
C TYR A 333 -9.55 -16.36 10.92
N VAL A 334 -8.51 -16.51 10.11
CA VAL A 334 -7.50 -15.48 9.85
C VAL A 334 -7.21 -15.46 8.35
N SER A 335 -6.93 -14.28 7.81
CA SER A 335 -6.76 -14.11 6.37
C SER A 335 -5.43 -13.46 6.00
N PRO A 336 -4.27 -14.08 6.32
CA PRO A 336 -2.99 -13.53 5.91
C PRO A 336 -2.84 -13.52 4.39
N GLU A 337 -2.31 -12.43 3.85
CA GLU A 337 -1.93 -12.32 2.45
C GLU A 337 -0.45 -12.67 2.29
N ILE A 338 -0.11 -13.50 1.30
CA ILE A 338 1.24 -14.04 1.11
C ILE A 338 1.69 -13.79 -0.32
N TYR A 339 2.72 -12.96 -0.48
CA TYR A 339 3.24 -12.61 -1.79
C TYR A 339 4.69 -13.05 -1.92
N ALA A 340 4.92 -14.07 -2.74
CA ALA A 340 6.26 -14.48 -3.11
C ALA A 340 6.91 -13.33 -3.90
N ARG A 341 8.04 -12.78 -3.44
CA ARG A 341 8.97 -11.94 -4.23
C ARG A 341 10.11 -12.80 -4.78
N LYS A 342 10.98 -12.23 -5.60
CA LYS A 342 12.15 -12.94 -6.14
C LYS A 342 13.12 -13.38 -5.03
N ASP A 343 13.28 -12.56 -4.00
CA ASP A 343 14.28 -12.68 -2.93
C ASP A 343 13.71 -13.10 -1.56
N GLU A 344 12.43 -12.83 -1.31
CA GLU A 344 11.77 -13.08 -0.03
C GLU A 344 10.29 -13.38 -0.23
N VAL A 345 9.60 -13.89 0.79
CA VAL A 345 8.13 -13.98 0.82
C VAL A 345 7.60 -12.92 1.78
N TYR A 346 6.78 -12.03 1.27
CA TYR A 346 6.07 -11.04 2.06
C TYR A 346 4.78 -11.65 2.63
N VAL A 347 4.50 -11.40 3.91
CA VAL A 347 3.24 -11.81 4.56
C VAL A 347 2.70 -10.61 5.32
N CYS A 348 1.41 -10.30 5.18
CA CYS A 348 0.73 -9.35 6.07
C CYS A 348 -0.56 -9.89 6.64
N GLY A 349 -0.94 -9.33 7.78
CA GLY A 349 -2.22 -9.60 8.43
C GLY A 349 -3.22 -8.48 8.24
N GLU A 350 -4.37 -8.67 8.86
CA GLU A 350 -5.42 -7.68 8.98
C GLU A 350 -4.93 -6.43 9.74
N GLY A 351 -5.56 -5.30 9.48
CA GLY A 351 -5.25 -4.06 10.18
C GLY A 351 -5.71 -4.09 11.64
N ASP A 352 -4.97 -3.45 12.55
CA ASP A 352 -5.53 -3.12 13.85
C ASP A 352 -6.43 -1.89 13.78
N THR A 353 -7.62 -2.02 14.35
CA THR A 353 -8.47 -0.89 14.69
C THR A 353 -7.99 -0.24 15.98
N LEU A 354 -8.23 1.07 16.13
CA LEU A 354 -8.07 1.82 17.39
C LEU A 354 -6.64 2.24 17.77
N VAL A 355 -5.69 2.30 16.84
CA VAL A 355 -4.35 2.84 17.11
C VAL A 355 -4.17 4.15 16.36
N ASP A 356 -3.89 5.22 17.11
CA ASP A 356 -3.67 6.54 16.54
C ASP A 356 -2.48 6.54 15.59
N LEU A 357 -2.54 7.39 14.57
CA LEU A 357 -1.42 7.63 13.69
C LEU A 357 -0.29 8.30 14.49
N PRO A 358 0.95 7.77 14.51
CA PRO A 358 2.03 8.40 15.26
C PRO A 358 2.53 9.67 14.55
N GLU A 359 3.41 10.43 15.20
CA GLU A 359 3.95 11.69 14.65
C GLU A 359 4.70 11.46 13.34
N THR A 360 5.57 10.44 13.28
CA THR A 360 6.37 10.15 12.08
C THR A 360 6.42 8.66 11.75
N THR A 361 6.97 8.34 10.57
CA THR A 361 7.15 6.94 10.13
C THR A 361 8.15 6.14 10.98
N ASP A 362 9.02 6.81 11.74
CA ASP A 362 9.97 6.19 12.67
C ASP A 362 9.32 5.77 13.99
N ASP A 363 8.23 6.45 14.35
CA ASP A 363 7.47 6.21 15.58
C ASP A 363 6.43 5.09 15.42
N VAL A 364 6.36 4.47 14.23
CA VAL A 364 5.47 3.35 13.96
C VAL A 364 5.93 2.12 14.75
N GLU A 365 5.19 1.82 15.81
CA GLU A 365 5.40 0.65 16.64
C GLU A 365 5.10 -0.65 15.88
N VAL A 366 5.99 -1.63 16.04
CA VAL A 366 5.85 -2.99 15.51
C VAL A 366 5.53 -3.93 16.67
N ILE A 367 4.31 -4.48 16.67
CA ILE A 367 3.93 -5.52 17.65
C ILE A 367 4.54 -6.84 17.21
N LYS A 368 5.54 -7.30 17.97
CA LYS A 368 6.29 -8.52 17.68
C LYS A 368 5.39 -9.76 17.65
N GLU A 369 4.45 -9.84 18.59
CA GLU A 369 3.54 -10.98 18.76
C GLU A 369 2.64 -11.15 17.54
N LYS A 370 2.16 -10.06 16.94
CA LYS A 370 1.39 -10.09 15.68
C LYS A 370 2.23 -10.62 14.52
N CYS A 371 3.48 -10.18 14.43
CA CYS A 371 4.41 -10.65 13.41
C CYS A 371 4.74 -12.13 13.57
N ASP A 372 4.94 -12.58 14.81
CA ASP A 372 5.22 -13.98 15.13
C ASP A 372 3.99 -14.87 14.85
N GLN A 373 2.77 -14.37 15.09
CA GLN A 373 1.53 -15.04 14.70
C GLN A 373 1.42 -15.22 13.17
N LEU A 374 1.77 -14.19 12.38
CA LEU A 374 1.81 -14.31 10.91
C LEU A 374 2.77 -15.41 10.47
N PHE A 375 3.96 -15.45 11.06
CA PHE A 375 4.92 -16.51 10.78
C PHE A 375 4.39 -17.88 11.20
N HIS A 376 3.77 -17.98 12.38
CA HIS A 376 3.19 -19.20 12.89
C HIS A 376 2.14 -19.78 11.93
N TYR A 377 1.18 -18.97 11.46
CA TYR A 377 0.17 -19.44 10.50
C TYR A 377 0.78 -19.85 9.15
N VAL A 378 1.66 -19.02 8.58
CA VAL A 378 2.27 -19.33 7.27
C VAL A 378 3.24 -20.52 7.34
N SER A 379 3.85 -20.77 8.49
CA SER A 379 4.68 -21.97 8.73
C SER A 379 3.85 -23.26 8.62
N LYS A 380 2.55 -23.21 8.94
CA LYS A 380 1.66 -24.36 8.77
C LYS A 380 1.30 -24.58 7.31
N LEU A 381 1.14 -23.49 6.55
CA LEU A 381 0.82 -23.52 5.14
C LEU A 381 1.93 -24.05 4.24
N SER A 382 3.18 -23.72 4.55
CA SER A 382 4.31 -23.95 3.63
C SER A 382 5.44 -24.73 4.28
N PRO A 383 5.85 -25.90 3.74
CA PRO A 383 7.01 -26.63 4.25
C PRO A 383 8.34 -25.89 4.01
N ASN A 384 8.39 -24.97 3.03
CA ASN A 384 9.58 -24.18 2.74
C ASN A 384 9.68 -22.98 3.70
N LEU A 385 8.55 -22.34 4.02
CA LEU A 385 8.53 -21.22 4.97
C LEU A 385 8.58 -21.69 6.42
N SER A 386 8.12 -22.90 6.73
CA SER A 386 8.16 -23.46 8.10
C SER A 386 9.59 -23.61 8.64
N LYS A 387 10.57 -23.78 7.75
CA LYS A 387 12.00 -23.85 8.06
C LYS A 387 12.75 -22.59 7.65
N GLY A 388 12.04 -21.63 7.06
CA GLY A 388 12.57 -20.32 6.72
C GLY A 388 12.84 -19.48 7.96
N HIS A 389 13.40 -18.29 7.75
CA HIS A 389 13.63 -17.34 8.84
C HIS A 389 13.08 -15.96 8.48
N ILE A 390 12.54 -15.29 9.49
CA ILE A 390 12.03 -13.93 9.36
C ILE A 390 13.21 -12.99 9.13
N LEU A 391 13.21 -12.29 8.00
CA LEU A 391 14.17 -11.25 7.64
C LEU A 391 13.80 -9.93 8.31
N LYS A 392 12.52 -9.56 8.27
CA LYS A 392 12.01 -8.32 8.84
C LYS A 392 10.66 -8.53 9.52
N ARG A 393 10.48 -7.84 10.65
CA ARG A 393 9.17 -7.58 11.27
C ARG A 393 8.90 -6.09 11.15
N GLN A 394 7.73 -5.72 10.66
CA GLN A 394 7.42 -4.33 10.40
C GLN A 394 5.93 -4.05 10.52
N ALA A 395 5.60 -2.77 10.62
CA ALA A 395 4.25 -2.26 10.53
C ALA A 395 4.25 -0.95 9.75
N CYS A 396 3.13 -0.62 9.13
CA CYS A 396 2.87 0.66 8.49
C CYS A 396 1.40 1.00 8.54
N TYR A 397 1.08 2.25 8.21
CA TYR A 397 -0.29 2.73 8.08
C TYR A 397 -0.67 2.84 6.61
N LEU A 398 -1.81 2.25 6.26
CA LEU A 398 -2.49 2.45 4.99
C LEU A 398 -3.30 3.75 5.08
N PRO A 399 -3.28 4.62 4.04
CA PRO A 399 -4.13 5.79 3.99
C PRO A 399 -5.54 5.39 3.52
N VAL A 400 -6.48 5.28 4.45
CA VAL A 400 -7.87 4.87 4.17
C VAL A 400 -8.74 6.11 4.05
N LEU A 401 -9.58 6.15 3.02
CA LEU A 401 -10.59 7.20 2.86
C LEU A 401 -11.83 6.84 3.69
N ASP A 402 -12.19 7.66 4.65
CA ASP A 402 -13.33 7.49 5.56
C ASP A 402 -14.62 8.13 4.99
N VAL A 403 -14.89 7.86 3.73
CA VAL A 403 -16.08 8.36 3.04
C VAL A 403 -16.95 7.16 2.62
N PRO A 404 -18.18 7.00 3.16
CA PRO A 404 -19.03 5.86 2.83
C PRO A 404 -19.35 5.71 1.33
N SER A 405 -19.38 6.82 0.59
CA SER A 405 -19.73 6.87 -0.83
C SER A 405 -18.53 6.71 -1.77
N SER A 406 -17.29 6.69 -1.26
CA SER A 406 -16.09 6.58 -2.10
C SER A 406 -15.01 5.74 -1.43
N SER A 407 -14.37 4.88 -2.20
CA SER A 407 -13.21 4.08 -1.77
C SER A 407 -11.93 4.46 -2.52
N GLY A 408 -11.99 5.45 -3.42
CA GLY A 408 -10.84 5.89 -4.19
C GLY A 408 -9.94 6.87 -3.42
N PRO A 409 -8.69 7.07 -3.83
CA PRO A 409 -7.87 8.19 -3.38
C PRO A 409 -8.50 9.53 -3.76
N LEU A 410 -8.07 10.60 -3.09
CA LEU A 410 -8.33 11.98 -3.49
C LEU A 410 -7.16 12.46 -4.35
N ILE A 411 -7.46 12.87 -5.59
CA ILE A 411 -6.49 13.27 -6.61
C ILE A 411 -7.03 14.51 -7.34
N GLY A 412 -6.36 15.65 -7.17
CA GLY A 412 -6.76 16.89 -7.83
C GLY A 412 -6.28 18.12 -7.10
N GLU A 413 -6.63 19.29 -7.64
CA GLU A 413 -6.58 20.54 -6.89
C GLU A 413 -7.70 20.53 -5.84
N THR A 414 -7.43 21.09 -4.67
CA THR A 414 -8.46 21.31 -3.65
C THR A 414 -9.29 22.54 -4.00
N ASN A 415 -10.21 22.95 -3.12
CA ASN A 415 -10.90 24.23 -3.27
C ASN A 415 -10.04 25.44 -2.84
N VAL A 416 -8.77 25.22 -2.46
CA VAL A 416 -7.76 26.26 -2.27
C VAL A 416 -6.82 26.25 -3.49
N GLU A 417 -6.72 27.40 -4.15
CA GLU A 417 -5.85 27.60 -5.32
C GLU A 417 -4.40 27.22 -5.01
N ASN A 418 -3.74 26.54 -5.95
CA ASN A 418 -2.37 26.03 -5.88
C ASN A 418 -2.14 24.87 -4.87
N LEU A 419 -3.16 24.43 -4.14
CA LEU A 419 -3.06 23.30 -3.21
C LEU A 419 -3.66 22.04 -3.83
N TYR A 420 -2.83 21.05 -4.06
CA TYR A 420 -3.17 19.77 -4.67
C TYR A 420 -3.04 18.63 -3.67
N LEU A 421 -3.87 17.60 -3.83
CA LEU A 421 -3.87 16.39 -3.04
C LEU A 421 -3.73 15.16 -3.93
N ALA A 422 -2.86 14.22 -3.53
CA ALA A 422 -2.72 12.91 -4.14
C ALA A 422 -2.47 11.87 -3.03
N SER A 423 -3.53 11.45 -2.34
CA SER A 423 -3.44 10.57 -1.16
C SER A 423 -4.71 9.72 -0.99
N GLY A 424 -4.72 8.79 -0.02
CA GLY A 424 -5.89 7.95 0.25
C GLY A 424 -5.95 6.65 -0.57
N HIS A 425 -4.84 6.20 -1.15
CA HIS A 425 -4.81 5.01 -2.04
C HIS A 425 -5.02 3.66 -1.35
N SER A 426 -5.29 3.62 -0.05
CA SER A 426 -5.48 2.39 0.72
C SER A 426 -4.36 1.37 0.48
N CYS A 427 -4.69 0.08 0.29
CA CYS A 427 -3.74 -0.98 -0.04
C CYS A 427 -3.22 -0.95 -1.48
N TRP A 428 -3.81 -0.14 -2.38
CA TRP A 428 -3.48 -0.11 -3.81
C TRP A 428 -2.51 1.01 -4.21
N GLY A 429 -1.87 1.69 -3.26
CA GLY A 429 -0.91 2.76 -3.55
C GLY A 429 0.19 2.37 -4.52
N ILE A 430 0.80 1.18 -4.37
CA ILE A 430 1.83 0.71 -5.32
C ILE A 430 1.24 0.47 -6.71
N ASN A 431 0.04 -0.11 -6.79
CA ASN A 431 -0.63 -0.38 -8.04
C ASN A 431 -0.94 0.92 -8.81
N ASN A 432 -1.45 1.92 -8.11
CA ASN A 432 -1.98 3.15 -8.71
C ASN A 432 -0.94 4.25 -8.91
N ALA A 433 0.26 4.13 -8.32
CA ALA A 433 1.21 5.23 -8.29
C ALA A 433 1.66 5.75 -9.65
N PRO A 434 2.03 4.92 -10.65
CA PRO A 434 2.35 5.45 -11.97
C PRO A 434 1.19 6.21 -12.62
N GLY A 435 -0.03 5.68 -12.54
CA GLY A 435 -1.22 6.34 -13.07
C GLY A 435 -1.50 7.66 -12.36
N THR A 436 -1.50 7.69 -11.04
CA THR A 436 -1.65 8.93 -10.25
C THR A 436 -0.56 9.95 -10.59
N GLY A 437 0.71 9.54 -10.65
CA GLY A 437 1.81 10.45 -10.98
C GLY A 437 1.68 11.07 -12.37
N LYS A 438 1.26 10.29 -13.37
CA LYS A 438 1.00 10.80 -14.72
C LYS A 438 -0.15 11.81 -14.75
N LEU A 439 -1.27 11.49 -14.09
CA LEU A 439 -2.43 12.37 -14.01
C LEU A 439 -2.12 13.66 -13.25
N MET A 440 -1.32 13.59 -12.19
CA MET A 440 -0.84 14.79 -11.48
C MET A 440 0.05 15.66 -12.36
N ALA A 441 0.90 15.08 -13.22
CA ALA A 441 1.71 15.85 -14.14
C ALA A 441 0.85 16.60 -15.18
N GLU A 442 -0.18 15.94 -15.73
CA GLU A 442 -1.17 16.56 -16.63
C GLU A 442 -1.91 17.71 -15.91
N LEU A 443 -2.38 17.51 -14.67
CA LEU A 443 -3.05 18.55 -13.90
C LEU A 443 -2.14 19.75 -13.61
N LEU A 444 -0.93 19.52 -13.13
CA LEU A 444 -0.03 20.59 -12.69
C LEU A 444 0.49 21.44 -13.85
N LEU A 445 0.62 20.87 -15.05
CA LEU A 445 1.19 21.57 -16.21
C LEU A 445 0.14 22.02 -17.23
N GLU A 446 -0.99 21.32 -17.33
CA GLU A 446 -2.05 21.61 -18.31
C GLU A 446 -3.38 22.05 -17.66
N GLY A 447 -3.54 21.86 -16.34
CA GLY A 447 -4.77 22.18 -15.60
C GLY A 447 -5.90 21.16 -15.78
N VAL A 448 -5.67 20.07 -16.52
CA VAL A 448 -6.69 19.06 -16.83
C VAL A 448 -6.05 17.68 -17.02
N THR A 449 -6.81 16.61 -16.79
CA THR A 449 -6.39 15.24 -17.08
C THR A 449 -6.85 14.77 -18.45
N HIS A 450 -6.01 13.99 -19.11
CA HIS A 450 -6.24 13.42 -20.44
C HIS A 450 -6.15 11.90 -20.45
N SER A 451 -5.31 11.32 -19.59
CA SER A 451 -5.05 9.88 -19.59
C SER A 451 -6.14 9.04 -18.93
N ALA A 452 -6.97 9.63 -18.06
CA ALA A 452 -8.11 8.97 -17.40
C ALA A 452 -9.09 10.01 -16.82
N ASP A 453 -10.38 9.66 -16.74
CA ASP A 453 -11.38 10.47 -16.06
C ASP A 453 -11.32 10.24 -14.53
N ILE A 454 -10.83 11.25 -13.82
CA ILE A 454 -10.74 11.23 -12.35
C ILE A 454 -11.70 12.21 -11.68
N SER A 455 -12.74 12.68 -12.38
CA SER A 455 -13.72 13.64 -11.81
C SER A 455 -14.32 13.16 -10.49
N GLY A 456 -14.56 11.86 -10.33
CA GLY A 456 -15.05 11.26 -9.09
C GLY A 456 -14.00 11.09 -7.98
N LEU A 457 -12.75 11.54 -8.18
CA LEU A 457 -11.67 11.51 -7.19
C LEU A 457 -11.25 12.93 -6.77
N ASP A 458 -11.96 13.95 -7.25
CA ASP A 458 -11.71 15.35 -6.96
C ASP A 458 -11.84 15.62 -5.44
N PRO A 459 -10.80 16.14 -4.77
CA PRO A 459 -10.82 16.44 -3.34
C PRO A 459 -11.99 17.32 -2.90
N SER A 460 -12.39 18.30 -3.71
CA SER A 460 -13.43 19.29 -3.39
C SER A 460 -14.83 18.68 -3.23
N LEU A 461 -15.04 17.45 -3.70
CA LEU A 461 -16.29 16.71 -3.49
C LEU A 461 -16.41 16.12 -2.08
N TYR A 462 -15.32 16.05 -1.33
CA TYR A 462 -15.22 15.25 -0.11
C TYR A 462 -14.84 16.02 1.14
N PHE A 463 -14.13 17.15 1.02
CA PHE A 463 -13.84 18.04 2.13
C PHE A 463 -13.52 19.47 1.67
N ASP A 464 -13.48 20.39 2.63
CA ASP A 464 -13.18 21.81 2.42
C ASP A 464 -11.79 22.11 3.00
N ALA A 465 -10.81 22.41 2.14
CA ALA A 465 -9.47 22.79 2.55
C ALA A 465 -9.34 24.27 2.98
N SER A 466 -10.35 25.10 2.69
CA SER A 466 -10.30 26.55 2.96
C SER A 466 -10.47 26.89 4.43
N VAL A 467 -10.92 25.92 5.26
CA VAL A 467 -11.00 26.06 6.71
C VAL A 467 -9.66 26.50 7.33
N LEU A 468 -8.54 26.11 6.71
CA LEU A 468 -7.20 26.51 7.16
C LEU A 468 -6.81 27.96 6.83
N VAL A 469 -7.52 28.62 5.92
CA VAL A 469 -7.27 30.02 5.54
C VAL A 469 -7.91 30.98 6.55
N ASP A 470 -8.95 30.53 7.24
CA ASP A 470 -9.73 31.32 8.19
C ASP A 470 -9.24 31.21 9.65
N GLU A 471 -8.26 30.34 9.94
CA GLU A 471 -7.60 30.18 11.25
C GLU A 471 -6.36 31.08 11.39
#